data_AF-A0A1X6MPE1-F1
#
_entry.id   AF-A0A1X6MPE1-F1
#
_cell.length_a   1.000
_cell.length_b   1.000
_cell.length_c   1.000
_cell.angle_alpha   90.00
_cell.angle_beta   90.00
_cell.angle_gamma   90.00
#
_symmetry.space_group_name_H-M   'P 1'
#
loop_
_entity.id
_entity.type
_entity.pdbx_description
1 polymer ?
#
loop_
_entity_poly.entity_id
_entity_poly.type
_entity_poly.pdbx_seq_one_letter_code
_entity_poly.pdbx_strand_id
1 'polypeptide(L)'
;MTIYYTLTFMLLVAEMVTFCVIVSPLPHSVRRRFFRFLAESPIVAKLAYGVKIAFIFVGILFIDAVQRMMRVTAEADVARNNGQGMQDVRAESNFAARKFYSQRNTYLTGFCLFLSLVLTCTFYILLDLVHTQEEYAKLKQETAKSSRGEIGAQDQTKQVEELKKKLAAAEERTRDFEIVKKQAQQNAKEYDRLATELNAKNGDVSNKKSD
;
A
#
# COMPACT_ATOMS: atom_id res chain seq x y z
N MET A 1 44.17 10.23 -19.13
CA MET A 1 43.12 9.18 -19.07
C MET A 1 42.30 9.27 -20.33
N THR A 2 42.00 8.15 -20.97
CA THR A 2 41.19 8.13 -22.17
C THR A 2 39.78 8.65 -21.88
N ILE A 3 39.22 9.46 -22.80
CA ILE A 3 37.96 10.22 -22.62
C ILE A 3 36.81 9.32 -22.16
N TYR A 4 36.73 8.10 -22.71
CA TYR A 4 35.68 7.13 -22.39
C TYR A 4 35.69 6.67 -20.92
N TYR A 5 36.85 6.56 -20.25
CA TYR A 5 36.92 6.22 -18.82
C TYR A 5 36.48 7.38 -17.91
N THR A 6 36.72 8.61 -18.35
CA THR A 6 36.23 9.80 -17.62
C THR A 6 34.71 9.88 -17.73
N LEU A 7 34.15 9.53 -18.89
CA LEU A 7 32.71 9.48 -19.10
C LEU A 7 32.05 8.39 -18.27
N THR A 8 32.63 7.18 -18.18
CA THR A 8 32.14 6.12 -17.29
C THR A 8 32.25 6.49 -15.82
N PHE A 9 33.29 7.22 -15.41
CA PHE A 9 33.39 7.75 -14.05
C PHE A 9 32.27 8.75 -13.73
N MET A 10 32.00 9.70 -14.63
CA MET A 10 30.89 10.65 -14.45
C MET A 10 29.53 9.94 -14.39
N LEU A 11 29.36 8.91 -15.22
CA LEU A 11 28.16 8.07 -15.20
C LEU A 11 28.03 7.33 -13.85
N LEU A 12 29.10 6.71 -13.36
CA LEU A 12 29.12 6.05 -12.05
C LEU A 12 28.71 7.01 -10.92
N VAL A 13 29.26 8.23 -10.89
CA VAL A 13 28.91 9.24 -9.88
C VAL A 13 27.43 9.61 -9.97
N ALA A 14 26.91 9.81 -11.19
CA ALA A 14 25.50 10.10 -11.40
C ALA A 14 24.59 8.94 -10.93
N GLU A 15 24.98 7.70 -11.20
CA GLU A 15 24.26 6.51 -10.73
C GLU A 15 24.30 6.38 -9.21
N MET A 16 25.45 6.65 -8.56
CA MET A 16 25.55 6.64 -7.09
C MET A 16 24.64 7.69 -6.45
N VAL A 17 24.64 8.92 -6.96
CA VAL A 17 23.75 9.98 -6.47
C VAL A 17 22.29 9.59 -6.65
N THR A 18 21.93 9.07 -7.82
CA THR A 18 20.57 8.62 -8.13
C THR A 18 20.15 7.48 -7.20
N PHE A 19 21.04 6.51 -6.96
CA PHE A 19 20.80 5.40 -6.05
C PHE A 19 20.59 5.88 -4.61
N CYS A 20 21.43 6.79 -4.11
CA CYS A 20 21.25 7.38 -2.78
C CYS A 20 19.91 8.12 -2.64
N VAL A 21 19.48 8.85 -3.68
CA VAL A 21 18.19 9.55 -3.69
C VAL A 21 17.01 8.56 -3.66
N ILE A 22 17.09 7.47 -4.43
CA ILE A 22 16.04 6.44 -4.51
C ILE A 22 15.94 5.62 -3.22
N VAL A 23 17.09 5.27 -2.63
CA VAL A 23 17.17 4.45 -1.40
C VAL A 23 16.85 5.25 -0.14
N SER A 24 17.04 6.57 -0.17
CA SER A 24 16.70 7.46 0.95
C SER A 24 15.30 7.13 1.49
N PRO A 25 15.14 6.94 2.81
CA PRO A 25 13.86 6.63 3.44
C PRO A 25 12.94 7.86 3.35
N LEU A 26 12.29 8.04 2.21
CA LEU A 26 11.33 9.11 1.99
C LEU A 26 10.00 8.77 2.68
N PRO A 27 9.37 9.73 3.38
CA PRO A 27 8.05 9.54 3.96
C PRO A 27 7.04 9.18 2.87
N HIS A 28 6.11 8.27 3.19
CA HIS A 28 5.18 7.62 2.26
C HIS A 28 4.48 8.59 1.28
N SER A 29 4.04 9.76 1.75
CA SER A 29 3.38 10.77 0.92
C SER A 29 4.31 11.38 -0.14
N VAL A 30 5.58 11.60 0.21
CA VAL A 30 6.59 12.14 -0.72
C VAL A 30 7.03 11.07 -1.70
N ARG A 31 7.23 9.82 -1.24
CA ARG A 31 7.53 8.68 -2.10
C ARG A 31 6.42 8.50 -3.14
N ARG A 32 5.16 8.46 -2.72
CA ARG A 32 4.02 8.36 -3.64
C ARG A 32 4.00 9.47 -4.68
N ARG A 33 4.19 10.73 -4.27
CA ARG A 33 4.18 11.87 -5.20
C ARG A 33 5.37 11.83 -6.16
N PHE A 34 6.56 11.49 -5.66
CA PHE A 34 7.77 11.40 -6.46
C PHE A 34 7.67 10.28 -7.48
N PHE A 35 7.26 9.07 -7.07
CA PHE A 35 7.13 7.92 -7.97
C PHE A 35 5.94 8.00 -8.90
N ARG A 36 4.83 8.63 -8.50
CA ARG A 36 3.73 8.91 -9.43
C ARG A 36 4.13 9.94 -10.48
N PHE A 37 4.81 11.01 -10.08
CA PHE A 37 5.43 11.95 -11.04
C PHE A 37 6.46 11.24 -11.92
N LEU A 38 7.22 10.30 -11.36
CA LEU A 38 8.20 9.52 -12.10
C LEU A 38 7.52 8.57 -13.09
N ALA A 39 6.43 7.89 -12.72
CA ALA A 39 5.75 6.92 -13.57
C ALA A 39 4.85 7.59 -14.64
N GLU A 40 4.20 8.70 -14.31
CA GLU A 40 3.26 9.41 -15.18
C GLU A 40 3.99 10.37 -16.14
N SER A 41 5.22 10.78 -15.82
CA SER A 41 6.01 11.65 -16.69
C SER A 41 6.61 10.89 -17.88
N PRO A 42 6.31 11.28 -19.13
CA PRO A 42 6.92 10.68 -20.32
C PRO A 42 8.44 10.88 -20.37
N ILE A 43 8.97 11.80 -19.57
CA ILE A 43 10.41 12.06 -19.43
C ILE A 43 11.11 10.87 -18.79
N VAL A 44 10.48 10.19 -17.83
CA VAL A 44 11.08 9.04 -17.13
C VAL A 44 11.05 7.79 -17.98
N ALA A 45 10.02 7.58 -18.79
CA ALA A 45 10.02 6.49 -19.76
C ALA A 45 11.23 6.61 -20.71
N LYS A 46 11.51 7.85 -21.17
CA LYS A 46 12.70 8.15 -21.97
C LYS A 46 14.00 8.01 -21.16
N LEU A 47 14.00 8.42 -19.89
CA LEU A 47 15.15 8.29 -19.00
C LEU A 47 15.50 6.81 -18.74
N ALA A 48 14.50 5.97 -18.47
CA ALA A 48 14.65 4.54 -18.27
C ALA A 48 15.15 3.85 -19.53
N TYR A 49 14.68 4.28 -20.71
CA TYR A 49 15.21 3.82 -21.98
C TYR A 49 16.68 4.24 -22.18
N GLY A 50 17.02 5.48 -21.84
CA GLY A 50 18.40 5.99 -21.83
C GLY A 50 19.32 5.21 -20.90
N VAL A 51 18.86 4.87 -19.69
CA VAL A 51 19.61 4.03 -18.72
C VAL A 51 19.81 2.61 -19.27
N LYS A 52 18.81 2.03 -19.94
CA LYS A 52 18.96 0.71 -20.61
C LYS A 52 20.00 0.74 -21.73
N ILE A 53 20.01 1.79 -22.56
CA ILE A 53 21.02 1.96 -23.60
C ILE A 53 22.41 2.14 -22.98
N ALA A 54 22.51 3.00 -21.95
CA ALA A 54 23.74 3.22 -21.22
C ALA A 54 24.28 1.91 -20.62
N PHE A 55 23.41 1.06 -20.06
CA PHE A 55 23.79 -0.25 -19.53
C PHE A 55 24.46 -1.14 -20.58
N ILE A 56 23.89 -1.23 -21.78
CA ILE A 56 24.49 -2.01 -22.88
C ILE A 56 25.86 -1.43 -23.26
N PHE A 57 25.96 -0.10 -23.33
CA PHE A 57 27.21 0.58 -23.69
C PHE A 57 28.31 0.36 -22.64
N VAL A 58 28.00 0.48 -21.35
CA VAL A 58 28.92 0.16 -20.25
C VAL A 58 29.26 -1.33 -20.26
N GLY A 59 28.30 -2.21 -20.62
CA GLY A 59 28.51 -3.63 -20.87
C GLY A 59 29.62 -3.92 -21.89
N ILE A 60 29.54 -3.26 -23.06
CA ILE A 60 30.53 -3.39 -24.12
C ILE A 60 31.89 -2.84 -23.65
N LEU A 61 31.92 -1.67 -22.99
CA LEU A 61 33.15 -1.09 -22.45
C LEU A 61 33.79 -1.96 -21.38
N PHE A 62 33.00 -2.65 -20.56
CA PHE A 62 33.50 -3.59 -19.56
C PHE A 62 34.16 -4.79 -20.23
N ILE A 63 33.55 -5.37 -21.27
CA ILE A 63 34.14 -6.47 -22.03
C ILE A 63 35.46 -6.03 -22.69
N ASP A 64 35.49 -4.84 -23.32
CA ASP A 64 36.73 -4.26 -23.86
C ASP A 64 37.81 -4.07 -22.78
N ALA A 65 37.42 -3.53 -21.62
CA ALA A 65 38.35 -3.32 -20.50
C ALA A 65 38.89 -4.64 -19.95
N VAL A 66 38.06 -5.69 -19.83
CA VAL A 66 38.48 -7.04 -19.43
C VAL A 66 39.44 -7.63 -20.46
N GLN A 67 39.09 -7.59 -21.75
CA GLN A 67 39.95 -8.10 -22.82
C GLN A 67 41.30 -7.39 -22.84
N ARG A 68 41.31 -6.06 -22.70
CA ARG A 68 42.55 -5.27 -22.60
C ARG A 68 43.36 -5.61 -21.35
N MET A 69 42.70 -5.78 -20.20
CA MET A 69 43.37 -6.18 -18.96
C MET A 69 43.99 -7.57 -19.06
N MET A 70 43.26 -8.55 -19.63
CA MET A 70 43.76 -9.90 -19.85
C MET A 70 44.96 -9.90 -20.81
N ARG A 71 44.88 -9.14 -21.91
CA ARG A 71 45.99 -8.99 -22.86
C ARG A 71 47.23 -8.38 -22.20
N VAL A 72 47.08 -7.26 -21.49
CA VAL A 72 48.20 -6.60 -20.77
C VAL A 72 48.79 -7.50 -19.69
N THR A 73 47.96 -8.31 -19.03
CA THR A 73 48.42 -9.27 -18.01
C THR A 73 49.19 -10.44 -18.65
N ALA A 74 48.69 -10.99 -19.75
CA ALA A 74 49.39 -12.05 -20.49
C ALA A 74 50.72 -11.57 -21.08
N GLU A 75 50.76 -10.35 -21.64
CA GLU A 75 52.01 -9.73 -22.10
C GLU A 75 53.01 -9.52 -20.93
N ALA A 76 52.52 -9.21 -19.72
CA ALA A 76 53.36 -9.11 -18.51
C ALA A 76 53.95 -10.45 -18.09
N ASP A 77 53.13 -11.51 -18.12
CA ASP A 77 53.53 -12.84 -17.66
C ASP A 77 54.51 -13.51 -18.64
N VAL A 78 54.33 -13.31 -19.95
CA VAL A 78 55.28 -13.77 -20.97
C VAL A 78 56.62 -13.04 -20.85
N ALA A 79 56.61 -11.72 -20.62
CA ALA A 79 57.84 -10.95 -20.39
C ALA A 79 58.58 -11.37 -19.12
N ARG A 80 57.87 -11.84 -18.09
CA ARG A 80 58.46 -12.41 -16.87
C ARG A 80 59.00 -13.83 -17.06
N ASN A 81 58.30 -14.68 -17.82
CA ASN A 81 58.68 -16.09 -17.99
C ASN A 81 59.76 -16.34 -19.04
N ASN A 82 59.90 -15.48 -20.06
CA ASN A 82 60.82 -15.74 -21.17
C ASN A 82 62.31 -15.44 -20.89
N GLY A 83 62.71 -15.05 -19.66
CA GLY A 83 64.11 -14.95 -19.25
C GLY A 83 65.00 -13.96 -20.02
N GLN A 84 64.54 -13.38 -21.13
CA GLN A 84 65.10 -12.19 -21.74
C GLN A 84 64.77 -11.03 -20.83
N GLY A 85 65.73 -10.73 -19.95
CA GLY A 85 65.60 -9.73 -18.92
C GLY A 85 64.95 -8.46 -19.45
N MET A 86 63.93 -8.00 -18.72
CA MET A 86 63.60 -6.59 -18.70
C MET A 86 64.82 -5.85 -18.11
N GLN A 87 65.89 -5.69 -18.90
CA GLN A 87 67.17 -5.11 -18.46
C GLN A 87 67.05 -3.61 -18.14
N ASP A 88 65.89 -3.01 -18.37
CA ASP A 88 65.65 -1.61 -18.07
C ASP A 88 64.59 -1.49 -16.96
N VAL A 89 65.02 -1.04 -15.79
CA VAL A 89 64.14 -0.70 -14.65
C VAL A 89 63.02 0.25 -15.08
N ARG A 90 63.27 1.09 -16.11
CA ARG A 90 62.25 1.95 -16.71
C ARG A 90 61.19 1.18 -17.48
N ALA A 91 61.54 0.06 -18.12
CA ALA A 91 60.59 -0.78 -18.84
C ALA A 91 59.73 -1.59 -17.87
N GLU A 92 60.31 -2.11 -16.76
CA GLU A 92 59.53 -2.71 -15.66
C GLU A 92 58.54 -1.72 -15.05
N SER A 93 58.99 -0.49 -14.73
CA SER A 93 58.11 0.52 -14.13
C SER A 93 56.97 0.94 -15.07
N ASN A 94 57.23 1.04 -16.37
CA ASN A 94 56.21 1.35 -17.37
C ASN A 94 55.20 0.20 -17.54
N PHE A 95 55.65 -1.06 -17.46
CA PHE A 95 54.77 -2.22 -17.56
C PHE A 95 53.87 -2.37 -16.33
N ALA A 96 54.45 -2.22 -15.13
CA ALA A 96 53.71 -2.20 -13.88
C ALA A 96 52.63 -1.09 -13.89
N ALA A 97 52.98 0.13 -14.33
CA ALA A 97 52.02 1.22 -14.46
C ALA A 97 50.87 0.87 -15.41
N ARG A 98 51.13 0.28 -16.58
CA ARG A 98 50.09 -0.17 -17.53
C ARG A 98 49.15 -1.21 -16.93
N LYS A 99 49.67 -2.15 -16.13
CA LYS A 99 48.87 -3.15 -15.42
C LYS A 99 47.95 -2.51 -14.37
N PHE A 100 48.44 -1.57 -13.57
CA PHE A 100 47.60 -0.84 -12.61
C PHE A 100 46.51 -0.01 -13.31
N TYR A 101 46.83 0.60 -14.45
CA TYR A 101 45.85 1.36 -15.22
C TYR A 101 44.75 0.46 -15.81
N SER A 102 45.10 -0.69 -16.40
CA SER A 102 44.09 -1.61 -16.95
C SER A 102 43.22 -2.21 -15.84
N GLN A 103 43.80 -2.62 -14.72
CA GLN A 103 43.05 -3.14 -13.55
C GLN A 103 42.03 -2.14 -13.02
N ARG A 104 42.47 -0.91 -12.71
CA ARG A 104 41.59 0.13 -12.17
C ARG A 104 40.45 0.45 -13.14
N ASN A 105 40.74 0.49 -14.43
CA ASN A 105 39.74 0.79 -15.44
C ASN A 105 38.70 -0.34 -15.58
N THR A 106 39.13 -1.61 -15.49
CA THR A 106 38.21 -2.76 -15.43
C THR A 106 37.32 -2.69 -14.20
N TYR A 107 37.89 -2.41 -13.02
CA TYR A 107 37.10 -2.23 -11.79
C TYR A 107 36.11 -1.07 -11.90
N LEU A 108 36.53 0.07 -12.44
CA LEU A 108 35.67 1.22 -12.65
C LEU A 108 34.45 0.86 -13.51
N THR A 109 34.67 0.21 -14.65
CA THR A 109 33.58 -0.23 -15.54
C THR A 109 32.72 -1.32 -14.92
N GLY A 110 33.32 -2.20 -14.11
CA GLY A 110 32.60 -3.28 -13.42
C GLY A 110 31.69 -2.78 -12.31
N PHE A 111 32.18 -1.83 -11.49
CA PHE A 111 31.35 -1.19 -10.46
C PHE A 111 30.20 -0.40 -11.06
N CYS A 112 30.44 0.26 -12.20
CA CYS A 112 29.38 0.97 -12.93
C CYS A 112 28.28 -0.02 -13.36
N LEU A 113 28.63 -1.09 -14.06
CA LEU A 113 27.66 -2.13 -14.44
C LEU A 113 26.89 -2.71 -13.25
N PHE A 114 27.59 -3.04 -12.18
CA PHE A 114 26.97 -3.60 -10.99
C PHE A 114 25.96 -2.61 -10.39
N LEU A 115 26.34 -1.34 -10.28
CA LEU A 115 25.48 -0.32 -9.71
C LEU A 115 24.28 0.00 -10.62
N SER A 116 24.46 0.01 -11.96
CA SER A 116 23.36 0.10 -12.91
C SER A 116 22.33 -1.02 -12.74
N LEU A 117 22.80 -2.25 -12.50
CA LEU A 117 21.94 -3.42 -12.29
C LEU A 117 21.17 -3.33 -10.97
N VAL A 118 21.86 -3.00 -9.88
CA VAL A 118 21.24 -2.79 -8.56
C VAL A 118 20.22 -1.66 -8.62
N LEU A 119 20.53 -0.56 -9.31
CA LEU A 119 19.63 0.58 -9.48
C LEU A 119 18.35 0.16 -10.22
N THR A 120 18.49 -0.59 -11.31
CA THR A 120 17.35 -1.12 -12.08
C THR A 120 16.46 -2.03 -11.22
N CYS A 121 17.06 -2.97 -10.49
CA CYS A 121 16.35 -3.86 -9.59
C CYS A 121 15.61 -3.07 -8.49
N THR A 122 16.31 -2.15 -7.82
CA THR A 122 15.76 -1.30 -6.76
C THR A 122 14.60 -0.44 -7.27
N PHE A 123 14.71 0.10 -8.48
CA PHE A 123 13.66 0.91 -9.10
C PHE A 123 12.37 0.11 -9.30
N TYR A 124 12.46 -1.12 -9.82
CA TYR A 124 11.29 -1.99 -10.01
C TYR A 124 10.66 -2.41 -8.70
N ILE A 125 11.46 -2.83 -7.71
CA ILE A 125 10.97 -3.20 -6.37
C ILE A 125 10.23 -2.02 -5.74
N LEU A 126 10.75 -0.80 -5.88
CA LEU A 126 10.15 0.38 -5.29
C LEU A 126 8.84 0.75 -6.00
N LEU A 127 8.76 0.65 -7.33
CA LEU A 127 7.51 0.82 -8.06
C LEU A 127 6.45 -0.18 -7.61
N ASP A 128 6.82 -1.45 -7.49
CA ASP A 128 5.91 -2.50 -7.03
C ASP A 128 5.40 -2.23 -5.61
N LEU A 129 6.32 -1.86 -4.70
CA LEU A 129 5.98 -1.48 -3.33
C LEU A 129 5.00 -0.30 -3.27
N VAL A 130 5.16 0.72 -4.13
CA VAL A 130 4.22 1.85 -4.20
C VAL A 130 2.85 1.38 -4.71
N HIS A 131 2.81 0.54 -5.75
CA HIS A 131 1.57 0.01 -6.31
C HIS A 131 0.80 -0.82 -5.27
N THR A 132 1.49 -1.75 -4.58
CA THR A 132 0.91 -2.54 -3.49
C THR A 132 0.40 -1.66 -2.36
N GLN A 133 1.14 -0.61 -1.99
CA GLN A 133 0.69 0.35 -0.97
C GLN A 133 -0.57 1.11 -1.39
N GLU A 134 -0.69 1.49 -2.67
CA GLU A 134 -1.90 2.15 -3.19
C GLU A 134 -3.10 1.22 -3.19
N GLU A 135 -2.94 -0.04 -3.61
CA GLU A 135 -4.01 -1.04 -3.52
C GLU A 135 -4.43 -1.28 -2.08
N TYR A 136 -3.47 -1.46 -1.17
CA TYR A 136 -3.77 -1.65 0.26
C TYR A 136 -4.51 -0.44 0.86
N ALA A 137 -4.13 0.79 0.48
CA ALA A 137 -4.81 1.99 0.92
C ALA A 137 -6.25 2.08 0.39
N LYS A 138 -6.48 1.70 -0.87
CA LYS A 138 -7.82 1.63 -1.48
C LYS A 138 -8.68 0.58 -0.77
N LEU A 139 -8.17 -0.64 -0.61
CA LEU A 139 -8.87 -1.72 0.10
C LEU A 139 -9.22 -1.30 1.53
N LYS A 140 -8.27 -0.71 2.27
CA LYS A 140 -8.53 -0.20 3.62
C LYS A 140 -9.61 0.87 3.65
N GLN A 141 -9.65 1.75 2.65
CA GLN A 141 -10.68 2.78 2.54
C GLN A 141 -12.05 2.18 2.18
N GLU A 142 -12.10 1.19 1.29
CA GLU A 142 -13.32 0.45 0.94
C GLU A 142 -13.84 -0.35 2.14
N THR A 143 -12.97 -1.05 2.85
CA THR A 143 -13.32 -1.73 4.11
C THR A 143 -13.82 -0.72 5.15
N ALA A 144 -13.18 0.44 5.30
CA ALA A 144 -13.62 1.49 6.22
C ALA A 144 -14.96 2.12 5.81
N LYS A 145 -15.23 2.28 4.51
CA LYS A 145 -16.53 2.74 4.00
C LYS A 145 -17.61 1.69 4.21
N SER A 146 -17.30 0.41 3.97
CA SER A 146 -18.21 -0.71 4.18
C SER A 146 -18.53 -0.94 5.67
N SER A 147 -17.54 -0.75 6.56
CA SER A 147 -17.71 -0.86 8.02
C SER A 147 -18.28 0.38 8.71
N ARG A 148 -18.27 1.56 8.07
CA ARG A 148 -18.78 2.82 8.65
C ARG A 148 -20.00 3.42 7.96
N GLY A 149 -20.36 2.99 6.75
CA GLY A 149 -21.25 3.74 5.86
C GLY A 149 -22.60 3.13 5.51
N GLU A 150 -22.73 1.82 5.27
CA GLU A 150 -23.92 1.33 4.55
C GLU A 150 -24.78 0.30 5.28
N ILE A 151 -24.26 -0.43 6.27
CA ILE A 151 -25.05 -1.47 6.95
C ILE A 151 -25.64 -0.98 8.30
N GLY A 152 -25.00 -0.01 8.95
CA GLY A 152 -25.41 0.44 10.29
C GLY A 152 -26.50 1.52 10.31
N ALA A 153 -26.36 2.58 9.51
CA ALA A 153 -27.15 3.81 9.69
C ALA A 153 -28.54 3.74 9.05
N GLN A 154 -28.68 3.17 7.84
CA GLN A 154 -29.96 3.09 7.15
C GLN A 154 -30.89 2.04 7.75
N ASP A 155 -30.35 0.87 8.13
CA ASP A 155 -31.14 -0.17 8.79
C ASP A 155 -31.52 0.19 10.22
N GLN A 156 -30.62 0.82 11.01
CA GLN A 156 -31.01 1.30 12.33
C GLN A 156 -32.08 2.38 12.27
N THR A 157 -32.02 3.31 11.32
CA THR A 157 -33.04 4.37 11.22
C THR A 157 -34.41 3.80 10.87
N LYS A 158 -34.49 2.87 9.91
CA LYS A 158 -35.74 2.17 9.55
C LYS A 158 -36.27 1.31 10.70
N GLN A 159 -35.40 0.56 11.39
CA GLN A 159 -35.80 -0.24 12.54
C GLN A 159 -36.29 0.63 13.70
N VAL A 160 -35.66 1.78 13.95
CA VAL A 160 -36.09 2.73 14.98
C VAL A 160 -37.45 3.35 14.64
N GLU A 161 -37.70 3.71 13.39
CA GLU A 161 -39.02 4.20 12.96
C GLU A 161 -40.12 3.13 13.05
N GLU A 162 -39.82 1.90 12.62
CA GLU A 162 -40.77 0.78 12.71
C GLU A 162 -41.08 0.42 14.17
N LEU A 163 -40.06 0.40 15.05
CA LEU A 163 -40.22 0.16 16.47
C LEU A 163 -41.05 1.26 17.14
N LYS A 164 -40.82 2.54 16.81
CA LYS A 164 -41.65 3.64 17.32
C LYS A 164 -43.11 3.51 16.89
N LYS A 165 -43.37 3.11 15.64
CA LYS A 165 -44.73 2.89 15.14
C LYS A 165 -45.43 1.73 15.85
N LYS A 166 -44.71 0.62 16.08
CA LYS A 166 -45.22 -0.52 16.86
C LYS A 166 -45.50 -0.16 18.31
N LEU A 167 -44.65 0.67 18.92
CA LEU A 167 -44.83 1.14 20.30
C LEU A 167 -46.08 2.00 20.43
N ALA A 168 -46.27 2.97 19.51
CA ALA A 168 -47.47 3.82 19.49
C ALA A 168 -48.76 3.01 19.28
N ALA A 169 -48.74 2.02 18.38
CA ALA A 169 -49.88 1.13 18.16
C ALA A 169 -50.18 0.22 19.37
N ALA A 170 -49.15 -0.20 20.11
CA ALA A 170 -49.33 -0.96 21.35
C ALA A 170 -49.94 -0.08 22.46
N GLU A 171 -49.47 1.16 22.61
CA GLU A 171 -49.99 2.12 23.58
C GLU A 171 -51.45 2.52 23.29
N GLU A 172 -51.82 2.68 22.02
CA GLU A 172 -53.23 2.87 21.61
C GLU A 172 -54.10 1.68 22.03
N ARG A 173 -53.67 0.45 21.75
CA ARG A 173 -54.41 -0.75 22.17
C ARG A 173 -54.54 -0.86 23.68
N THR A 174 -53.53 -0.47 24.44
CA THR A 174 -53.61 -0.45 25.91
C THR A 174 -54.62 0.58 26.39
N ARG A 175 -54.66 1.77 25.79
CA ARG A 175 -55.67 2.80 26.11
C ARG A 175 -57.08 2.34 25.79
N ASP A 176 -57.29 1.74 24.62
CA ASP A 176 -58.58 1.20 24.23
C ASP A 176 -59.03 0.08 25.18
N PHE A 177 -58.09 -0.81 25.57
CA PHE A 177 -58.37 -1.86 26.55
C PHE A 177 -58.77 -1.28 27.92
N GLU A 178 -58.11 -0.22 28.38
CA GLU A 178 -58.50 0.45 29.63
C GLU A 178 -59.87 1.12 29.53
N ILE A 179 -60.20 1.73 28.39
CA ILE A 179 -61.52 2.32 28.14
C ILE A 179 -62.60 1.23 28.17
N VAL A 180 -62.39 0.13 27.44
CA VAL A 180 -63.33 -1.00 27.41
C VAL A 180 -63.49 -1.61 28.80
N LYS A 181 -62.40 -1.74 29.57
CA LYS A 181 -62.46 -2.22 30.96
C LYS A 181 -63.29 -1.29 31.85
N LYS A 182 -63.13 0.03 31.72
CA LYS A 182 -63.96 1.02 32.45
C LYS A 182 -65.42 0.93 32.04
N GLN A 183 -65.72 0.81 30.75
CA GLN A 183 -67.09 0.66 30.25
C GLN A 183 -67.73 -0.64 30.75
N ALA A 184 -67.01 -1.76 30.73
CA ALA A 184 -67.49 -3.03 31.25
C ALA A 184 -67.78 -2.96 32.76
N GLN A 185 -66.93 -2.28 33.54
CA GLN A 185 -67.17 -2.06 34.97
C GLN A 185 -68.37 -1.16 35.24
N GLN A 186 -68.59 -0.11 34.43
CA GLN A 186 -69.76 0.75 34.53
C GLN A 186 -71.04 -0.02 34.18
N ASN A 187 -71.03 -0.78 33.08
CA ASN A 187 -72.15 -1.61 32.68
C ASN A 187 -72.49 -2.65 33.76
N ALA A 188 -71.50 -3.35 34.32
CA ALA A 188 -71.72 -4.30 35.40
C ALA A 188 -72.41 -3.66 36.61
N LYS A 189 -71.96 -2.46 37.02
CA LYS A 189 -72.60 -1.71 38.11
C LYS A 189 -74.05 -1.32 37.80
N GLU A 190 -74.34 -0.92 36.57
CA GLU A 190 -75.73 -0.62 36.16
C GLU A 190 -76.59 -1.89 36.11
N TYR A 191 -76.06 -3.03 35.66
CA TYR A 191 -76.76 -4.31 35.73
C TYR A 191 -77.08 -4.70 37.18
N ASP A 192 -76.11 -4.58 38.10
CA ASP A 192 -76.32 -4.86 39.53
C ASP A 192 -77.37 -3.93 40.15
N ARG A 193 -77.34 -2.65 39.76
CA ARG A 193 -78.34 -1.65 40.19
C ARG A 193 -79.73 -1.97 39.66
N LEU A 194 -79.88 -2.23 38.36
CA LEU A 194 -81.16 -2.60 37.75
C LEU A 194 -81.69 -3.91 38.35
N ALA A 195 -80.84 -4.90 38.58
CA ALA A 195 -81.23 -6.13 39.25
C ALA A 195 -81.75 -5.86 40.67
N THR A 196 -81.09 -4.98 41.42
CA THR A 196 -81.54 -4.54 42.75
C THR A 196 -82.89 -3.81 42.68
N GLU A 197 -83.06 -2.88 41.73
CA GLU A 197 -84.30 -2.13 41.54
C GLU A 197 -85.46 -3.04 41.07
N LEU A 198 -85.21 -4.01 40.20
CA LEU A 198 -86.20 -5.01 39.77
C LEU A 198 -86.60 -5.96 40.89
N ASN A 199 -85.63 -6.46 41.66
CA ASN A 199 -85.90 -7.29 42.83
C ASN A 199 -86.72 -6.51 43.87
N ALA A 200 -86.42 -5.23 44.08
CA ALA A 200 -87.18 -4.35 44.97
C ALA A 200 -88.62 -4.08 44.48
N LYS A 201 -88.85 -3.97 43.16
CA LYS A 201 -90.19 -3.73 42.58
C LYS A 201 -91.03 -5.00 42.43
N ASN A 202 -90.42 -6.15 42.17
CA ASN A 202 -91.12 -7.44 42.01
C ASN A 202 -91.35 -8.19 43.33
N GLY A 203 -90.91 -7.63 44.46
CA GLY A 203 -91.22 -8.16 45.80
C GLY A 203 -90.40 -9.39 46.23
N ASP A 204 -89.38 -9.78 45.48
CA ASP A 204 -88.52 -10.92 45.80
C ASP A 204 -87.33 -10.48 46.66
N VAL A 205 -87.60 -10.11 47.90
CA VAL A 205 -86.55 -9.85 48.90
C VAL A 205 -86.10 -11.18 49.50
N SER A 206 -85.22 -11.90 48.82
CA SER A 206 -84.57 -13.08 49.40
C SER A 206 -83.65 -12.64 50.56
N ASN A 207 -84.05 -12.99 51.78
CA ASN A 207 -83.30 -12.76 53.00
C ASN A 207 -82.23 -13.85 53.13
N LYS A 208 -80.98 -13.57 52.72
CA LYS A 208 -79.81 -14.48 52.80
C LYS A 208 -79.33 -14.81 54.24
N LYS A 209 -80.23 -14.81 55.22
CA LYS A 209 -79.96 -15.29 56.59
C LYS A 209 -80.74 -16.57 56.94
N SER A 210 -81.46 -17.16 55.98
CA SER A 210 -82.21 -18.41 56.20
C SER A 210 -82.12 -19.40 55.02
N ASP A 211 -80.96 -19.49 54.37
CA ASP A 211 -80.55 -20.67 53.57
C ASP A 211 -79.06 -20.94 53.85
#